data_AF-A0A942PQA5-F1
#
_entry.id   AF-A0A942PQA5-F1
#
_cell.length_a   1.000
_cell.length_b   1.000
_cell.length_c   1.000
_cell.angle_alpha   90.00
_cell.angle_beta   90.00
_cell.angle_gamma   90.00
#
_symmetry.space_group_name_H-M   'P 1'
#
loop_
_entity.id
_entity.type
_entity.pdbx_description
1 polymer ?
#
loop_
_entity_poly.entity_id
_entity_poly.type
_entity_poly.pdbx_seq_one_letter_code
_entity_poly.pdbx_strand_id
1 'polypeptide(L)' 'IRDVMEKAQKAAEAANLRIVRVLELSEEGAEAPGPRQIVMARVASSPRPDVPVEAGEIVYRSRVNAIFEIAPK' A
#
# COMPACT_ATOMS: atom_id res chain seq x y z
N ILE A 1 3.92 -2.75 -3.17
CA ILE A 1 4.14 -2.33 -4.58
C ILE A 1 2.94 -2.65 -5.46
N ARG A 2 2.53 -3.93 -5.63
CA ARG A 2 1.40 -4.33 -6.49
C ARG A 2 0.11 -3.51 -6.25
N ASP A 3 -0.28 -3.31 -4.99
CA ASP A 3 -1.45 -2.50 -4.63
C ASP A 3 -1.37 -1.06 -5.15
N VAL A 4 -0.18 -0.43 -5.10
CA VAL A 4 0.03 0.93 -5.60
C VAL A 4 -0.10 0.98 -7.12
N MET A 5 0.44 -0.02 -7.84
CA MET A 5 0.32 -0.12 -9.30
C MET A 5 -1.15 -0.30 -9.74
N GLU A 6 -1.88 -1.20 -9.08
CA GLU A 6 -3.30 -1.45 -9.40
C GLU A 6 -4.16 -0.21 -9.16
N LYS A 7 -3.90 0.55 -8.08
CA LYS A 7 -4.57 1.82 -7.80
C LYS A 7 -4.24 2.89 -8.84
N ALA A 8 -2.97 3.02 -9.22
CA ALA A 8 -2.54 3.97 -10.24
C ALA A 8 -3.18 3.67 -11.60
N GLN A 9 -3.23 2.38 -11.98
CA GLN A 9 -3.86 1.95 -13.24
C GLN A 9 -5.34 2.32 -13.28
N LYS A 10 -6.10 2.02 -12.21
CA LYS A 10 -7.52 2.39 -12.12
C LYS A 10 -7.73 3.90 -12.19
N ALA A 11 -6.87 4.67 -11.54
CA ALA A 11 -6.94 6.14 -11.57
C ALA A 11 -6.66 6.69 -12.98
N ALA A 12 -5.65 6.16 -13.68
CA ALA A 12 -5.33 6.55 -15.04
C ALA A 12 -6.46 6.19 -16.03
N GLU A 13 -7.03 4.99 -15.91
CA GLU A 13 -8.17 4.55 -16.72
C GLU A 13 -9.40 5.46 -16.54
N ALA A 14 -9.75 5.78 -15.29
CA ALA A 14 -10.86 6.69 -14.98
C ALA A 14 -10.65 8.11 -15.55
N ALA A 15 -9.39 8.54 -15.69
CA ALA A 15 -9.02 9.83 -16.27
C ALA A 15 -8.81 9.80 -17.80
N ASN A 16 -9.01 8.66 -18.47
CA ASN A 16 -8.66 8.44 -19.87
C ASN A 16 -7.19 8.76 -20.20
N LEU A 17 -6.29 8.40 -19.28
CA LEU A 17 -4.85 8.52 -19.41
C LEU A 17 -4.22 7.11 -19.43
N ARG A 18 -2.96 7.04 -19.83
CA ARG A 18 -2.12 5.85 -19.72
C ARG A 18 -0.87 6.13 -18.89
N ILE A 19 -0.45 5.14 -18.11
CA ILE A 19 0.84 5.17 -17.41
C ILE A 19 1.94 4.81 -18.42
N VAL A 20 2.95 5.66 -18.52
CA VAL A 20 4.10 5.46 -19.43
C VAL A 20 5.20 4.68 -18.73
N ARG A 21 5.64 5.17 -17.56
CA ARG A 21 6.67 4.53 -16.73
C ARG A 21 6.58 5.00 -15.28
N VAL A 22 7.26 4.28 -14.40
CA VAL A 22 7.48 4.68 -13.01
C VAL A 22 8.65 5.66 -12.97
N LEU A 23 8.46 6.84 -12.39
CA LEU A 23 9.50 7.83 -12.19
C LEU A 23 10.21 7.64 -10.86
N GLU A 24 9.44 7.36 -9.82
CA GLU A 24 9.96 7.19 -8.47
C GLU A 24 9.20 6.10 -7.73
N LEU A 25 9.93 5.31 -6.96
CA LEU A 25 9.41 4.44 -5.90
C LEU A 25 10.15 4.79 -4.63
N SER A 26 9.41 5.24 -3.62
CA SER A 26 9.94 5.48 -2.29
C SER A 26 9.19 4.62 -1.29
N GLU A 27 9.93 4.02 -0.38
CA GLU A 27 9.37 3.31 0.77
C GLU A 27 9.50 4.23 1.97
N GLU A 28 8.38 4.63 2.56
CA GLU A 28 8.38 5.43 3.76
C GLU A 28 8.68 4.50 4.94
N GLY A 29 9.98 4.36 5.24
CA GLY A 29 10.53 3.55 6.31
C GLY A 29 11.64 4.31 7.05
N ALA A 30 11.33 5.47 7.61
CA ALA A 30 12.13 5.97 8.73
C ALA A 30 11.69 5.17 9.96
N GLU A 31 12.60 4.36 10.49
CA GLU A 31 12.40 3.34 11.52
C GLU A 31 12.00 1.97 10.95
N ALA A 32 12.90 0.99 11.10
CA ALA A 32 12.68 -0.39 10.73
C ALA A 32 11.29 -0.83 11.21
N PRO A 33 10.50 -1.59 10.41
CA PRO A 33 9.18 -2.05 10.82
C PRO A 33 9.31 -2.95 12.06
N GLY A 34 9.26 -2.33 13.23
CA GLY A 34 9.30 -3.01 14.51
C GLY A 34 7.98 -3.76 14.74
N PRO A 35 8.02 -4.93 15.38
CA PRO A 35 6.81 -5.69 15.67
C PRO A 35 5.86 -4.85 16.53
N ARG A 36 4.67 -4.54 16.00
CA ARG A 36 3.62 -3.84 16.75
C ARG A 36 2.72 -4.88 17.44
N GLN A 37 2.70 -4.88 18.78
CA GLN A 37 1.74 -5.69 19.54
C GLN A 37 0.31 -5.16 19.31
N ILE A 38 -0.63 -6.06 18.98
CA ILE A 38 -2.02 -5.69 18.73
C ILE A 38 -2.72 -5.43 20.08
N VAL A 39 -2.95 -4.17 20.40
CA VAL A 39 -3.90 -3.78 21.47
C VAL A 39 -5.29 -3.70 20.83
N MET A 40 -6.26 -4.46 21.36
CA MET A 40 -7.59 -4.75 20.79
C MET A 40 -8.45 -3.55 20.32
N ALA A 41 -8.05 -2.30 20.57
CA ALA A 41 -8.85 -1.11 20.31
C ALA A 41 -8.77 -0.53 18.86
N ARG A 42 -7.89 -1.03 17.97
CA ARG A 42 -7.69 -0.43 16.62
C ARG A 42 -7.83 -1.39 15.43
N VAL A 43 -8.60 -2.47 15.56
CA VAL A 43 -8.79 -3.43 14.45
C VAL A 43 -9.86 -2.97 13.44
N ALA A 44 -10.65 -1.94 13.75
CA ALA A 44 -11.75 -1.49 12.89
C ALA A 44 -11.32 -0.79 11.58
N SER A 45 -10.08 -0.30 11.46
CA SER A 45 -9.63 0.50 10.31
C SER A 45 -8.66 -0.22 9.37
N SER A 46 -8.36 -1.50 9.60
CA SER A 46 -7.54 -2.31 8.69
C SER A 46 -8.44 -3.30 7.94
N PRO A 47 -8.21 -3.56 6.64
CA PRO A 47 -8.91 -4.63 5.95
C PRO A 47 -8.78 -5.91 6.75
N ARG A 48 -9.91 -6.56 7.04
CA ARG A 48 -9.91 -7.82 7.79
C ARG A 48 -9.15 -8.85 6.95
N PRO A 49 -8.05 -9.44 7.45
CA PRO A 49 -7.40 -10.53 6.76
C PRO A 49 -8.37 -11.72 6.64
N ASP A 50 -8.24 -12.49 5.56
CA ASP A 50 -9.05 -13.69 5.32
C ASP A 50 -8.84 -14.75 6.42
N VAL A 51 -7.69 -14.72 7.09
CA VAL A 51 -7.38 -15.52 8.28
C VAL A 51 -7.28 -14.60 9.49
N PRO A 52 -7.99 -14.89 10.60
CA PRO A 52 -7.86 -14.13 11.84
C PRO A 52 -6.41 -14.12 12.34
N VAL A 53 -5.87 -12.93 12.60
CA VAL A 53 -4.59 -12.76 13.29
C VAL A 53 -4.78 -13.02 14.78
N GLU A 54 -4.13 -14.05 15.32
CA GLU A 54 -4.20 -14.39 16.74
C GLU A 54 -3.31 -13.48 17.61
N ALA A 55 -3.64 -13.38 18.90
CA ALA A 55 -2.82 -12.65 19.86
C ALA A 55 -1.46 -13.34 20.00
N GLY A 56 -0.39 -12.65 19.57
CA GLY A 56 0.98 -13.18 19.55
C GLY A 56 1.62 -13.20 18.16
N GLU A 57 0.84 -12.96 17.10
CA GLU A 57 1.38 -12.84 15.74
C GLU A 57 2.02 -11.48 15.46
N ILE A 58 3.13 -11.50 14.69
CA ILE A 58 3.85 -10.29 14.28
C ILE A 58 3.29 -9.77 12.95
N VAL A 59 2.81 -8.52 12.95
CA VAL A 59 2.35 -7.84 11.74
C VAL A 59 3.42 -6.91 11.21
N TYR A 60 3.84 -7.16 9.96
CA TYR A 60 4.70 -6.25 9.21
C TYR A 60 3.87 -5.33 8.32
N ARG A 61 4.13 -4.03 8.39
CA ARG A 61 3.49 -3.02 7.54
C ARG A 61 4.57 -2.18 6.88
N SER A 62 4.52 -2.11 5.56
CA SER A 62 5.33 -1.22 4.73
C SER A 62 4.41 -0.26 3.99
N ARG A 63 4.83 1.00 3.86
CA ARG A 63 4.16 2.00 3.04
C ARG A 63 5.07 2.32 1.86
N VAL A 64 4.54 2.11 0.66
CA VAL A 64 5.22 2.44 -0.60
C VAL A 64 4.47 3.60 -1.26
N ASN A 65 5.22 4.62 -1.64
CA ASN A 65 4.79 5.73 -2.46
C ASN A 65 5.39 5.56 -3.86
N ALA A 66 4.65 5.93 -4.89
CA ALA A 66 5.11 5.85 -6.28
C ALA A 66 4.66 7.08 -7.08
N ILE A 67 5.53 7.57 -7.94
CA ILE A 67 5.26 8.66 -8.89
C ILE A 67 5.32 8.10 -10.30
N PHE A 68 4.31 8.40 -11.11
CA PHE A 68 4.15 7.87 -12.46
C PHE A 68 4.19 8.98 -13.50
N GLU A 69 4.82 8.68 -14.63
CA GLU A 69 4.63 9.46 -15.85
C GLU A 69 3.33 9.05 -16.53
N ILE A 70 2.51 10.03 -16.90
CA ILE A 70 1.21 9.84 -17.53
C ILE A 70 1.16 10.54 -18.90
N ALA A 71 0.40 9.95 -19.82
CA ALA A 71 0.15 10.51 -21.14
C ALA A 71 -1.34 10.34 -21.54
N PRO A 72 -1.84 11.14 -22.50
CA PRO A 72 -3.11 10.84 -23.16
C PRO A 72 -3.11 9.42 -23.72
N LYS A 73 -4.29 8.79 -23.71
CA LYS A 73 -4.48 7.43 -24.20
C LYS A 73 -4.37 7.34 -25.72
#